data_AF-A0A8J7JTL2-F1
#
_entry.id   AF-A0A8J7JTL2-F1
#
_cell.length_a   1.000
_cell.length_b   1.000
_cell.length_c   1.000
_cell.angle_alpha   90.00
_cell.angle_beta   90.00
_cell.angle_gamma   90.00
#
_symmetry.space_group_name_H-M   'P 1'
#
loop_
_entity.id
_entity.type
_entity.pdbx_description
1 polymer ?
#
loop_
_entity_poly.entity_id
_entity_poly.type
_entity_poly.pdbx_seq_one_letter_code
_entity_poly.pdbx_strand_id
1 'polypeptide(L)'
;MAEPTFHVPESVTFEQAIALTDSLLAQIEQGACSDAEIEQAIAALVSSQNGARGFFVTYLSGERSLADHPSPAVIRALQSAPETVAELLVKNLAMSSAMAITHRRNQNAEMAQGSEQVRSRTFNLIQLTQLPLVAEKASKLLESAVTGVGSYQAFLDRWGYDAEQRLVIQQAMKRAIAQPDVDSAAIDLADSDLTAIE
;
A
#
# COMPACT_ATOMS: atom_id res chain seq x y z
N MET A 1 32.96 8.55 -5.59
CA MET A 1 31.59 8.03 -5.44
C MET A 1 31.26 8.16 -3.97
N ALA A 2 30.26 8.97 -3.61
CA ALA A 2 29.83 9.05 -2.22
C ALA A 2 29.14 7.73 -1.84
N GLU A 3 29.48 7.16 -0.69
CA GLU A 3 28.77 5.99 -0.15
C GLU A 3 27.31 6.37 0.12
N PRO A 4 26.35 5.45 -0.09
CA PRO A 4 24.95 5.71 0.24
C PRO A 4 24.85 6.00 1.74
N THR A 5 24.34 7.18 2.08
CA THR A 5 24.40 7.75 3.45
C THR A 5 23.39 7.08 4.40
N PHE A 6 22.55 6.17 3.90
CA PHE A 6 21.51 5.49 4.67
C PHE A 6 21.76 3.98 4.77
N HIS A 7 22.20 3.52 5.95
CA HIS A 7 22.48 2.11 6.22
C HIS A 7 21.34 1.46 7.01
N VAL A 8 20.67 0.47 6.41
CA VAL A 8 19.69 -0.38 7.08
C VAL A 8 20.41 -1.63 7.60
N PRO A 9 20.40 -1.91 8.91
CA PRO A 9 20.97 -3.14 9.46
C PRO A 9 20.32 -4.40 8.86
N GLU A 10 21.09 -5.47 8.70
CA GLU A 10 20.61 -6.76 8.17
C GLU A 10 19.43 -7.34 8.97
N SER A 11 19.40 -7.08 10.28
CA SER A 11 18.24 -7.34 11.13
C SER A 11 17.77 -6.06 11.80
N VAL A 12 16.53 -5.67 11.55
CA VAL A 12 15.87 -4.54 12.24
C VAL A 12 14.71 -5.05 13.08
N THR A 13 14.60 -4.53 14.30
CA THR A 13 13.35 -4.65 15.08
C THR A 13 12.26 -3.79 14.44
N PHE A 14 11.01 -4.02 14.84
CA PHE A 14 9.89 -3.23 14.34
C PHE A 14 10.03 -1.75 14.72
N GLU A 15 10.45 -1.46 15.95
CA GLU A 15 10.65 -0.12 16.48
C GLU A 15 11.81 0.60 15.77
N GLN A 16 12.92 -0.11 15.51
CA GLN A 16 14.03 0.43 14.73
C GLN A 16 13.60 0.73 13.28
N ALA A 17 12.79 -0.15 12.68
CA ALA A 17 12.28 0.07 11.33
C ALA A 17 11.40 1.32 11.23
N ILE A 18 10.59 1.61 12.25
CA ILE A 18 9.83 2.87 12.34
C ILE A 18 10.78 4.07 12.38
N ALA A 19 11.75 4.06 13.30
CA ALA A 19 12.69 5.18 13.46
C ALA A 19 13.56 5.43 12.21
N LEU A 20 14.02 4.36 11.57
CA LEU A 20 14.76 4.42 10.32
C LEU A 20 13.89 4.98 9.19
N THR A 21 12.65 4.51 9.07
CA THR A 21 11.72 5.01 8.04
C THR A 21 11.44 6.49 8.25
N ASP A 22 11.17 6.93 9.49
CA ASP A 22 10.90 8.34 9.78
C ASP A 22 12.10 9.23 9.40
N SER A 23 13.32 8.79 9.74
CA SER A 23 14.57 9.48 9.38
C SER A 23 14.78 9.54 7.86
N LEU A 24 14.50 8.45 7.15
CA LEU A 24 14.59 8.39 5.70
C LEU A 24 13.62 9.37 5.04
N LEU A 25 12.34 9.37 5.47
CA LEU A 25 11.33 10.26 4.90
C LEU A 25 11.68 11.73 5.11
N ALA A 26 12.21 12.09 6.28
CA ALA A 26 12.68 13.45 6.52
C ALA A 26 13.81 13.88 5.55
N GLN A 27 14.75 12.98 5.24
CA GLN A 27 15.82 13.27 4.28
C GLN A 27 15.29 13.39 2.85
N ILE A 28 14.30 12.57 2.47
CA ILE A 28 13.64 12.65 1.17
C ILE A 28 12.93 14.01 1.00
N GLU A 29 12.18 14.47 2.01
CA GLU A 29 11.50 15.77 1.98
C GLU A 29 12.46 16.95 1.89
N GLN A 30 13.67 16.80 2.45
CA GLN A 30 14.73 17.79 2.36
C GLN A 30 15.49 17.76 1.03
N GLY A 31 15.17 16.83 0.12
CA GLY A 31 15.91 16.63 -1.13
C GLY A 31 17.34 16.13 -0.93
N ALA A 32 17.62 15.52 0.22
CA ALA A 32 18.96 15.07 0.60
C ALA A 32 19.30 13.66 0.07
N CYS A 33 18.33 12.97 -0.53
CA CYS A 33 18.50 11.64 -1.11
C CYS A 33 18.28 11.68 -2.63
N SER A 34 19.15 11.00 -3.38
CA SER A 34 18.91 10.67 -4.78
C SER A 34 17.91 9.52 -4.92
N ASP A 35 17.30 9.38 -6.11
CA ASP A 35 16.40 8.26 -6.42
C ASP A 35 17.02 6.88 -6.15
N ALA A 36 18.31 6.71 -6.44
CA ALA A 36 19.02 5.45 -6.20
C ALA A 36 19.16 5.15 -4.70
N GLU A 37 19.43 6.16 -3.88
CA GLU A 37 19.53 6.02 -2.42
C GLU A 37 18.16 5.73 -1.80
N ILE A 38 17.10 6.39 -2.28
CA ILE A 38 15.72 6.11 -1.87
C ILE A 38 15.36 4.66 -2.17
N GLU A 39 15.62 4.23 -3.41
CA GLU A 39 15.29 2.88 -3.86
C GLU A 39 16.03 1.82 -3.03
N GLN A 40 17.34 2.00 -2.84
CA GLN A 40 18.17 1.07 -2.07
C GLN A 40 17.76 1.00 -0.60
N ALA A 41 17.52 2.15 0.04
CA ALA A 41 17.13 2.23 1.45
C ALA A 41 15.78 1.54 1.71
N ILE A 42 14.78 1.82 0.88
CA ILE A 42 13.45 1.22 1.02
C ILE A 42 13.51 -0.28 0.70
N ALA A 43 14.23 -0.69 -0.35
CA ALA A 43 14.40 -2.10 -0.70
C ALA A 43 15.02 -2.89 0.47
N ALA A 44 16.02 -2.30 1.15
CA ALA A 44 16.62 -2.89 2.33
C ALA A 44 15.62 -2.99 3.50
N LEU A 45 14.83 -1.95 3.77
CA LEU A 45 13.78 -2.00 4.80
C LEU A 45 12.75 -3.10 4.50
N VAL A 46 12.23 -3.19 3.28
CA VAL A 46 11.15 -4.13 2.95
C VAL A 46 11.62 -5.57 2.74
N SER A 47 12.93 -5.81 2.72
CA SER A 47 13.52 -7.16 2.61
C SER A 47 13.23 -8.06 3.82
N SER A 48 12.88 -7.49 4.97
CA SER A 48 12.53 -8.22 6.19
C SER A 48 11.10 -7.93 6.65
N GLN A 49 10.50 -8.87 7.39
CA GLN A 49 9.13 -8.70 7.88
C GLN A 49 8.97 -7.51 8.83
N ASN A 50 9.90 -7.35 9.79
CA ASN A 50 9.86 -6.23 10.74
C ASN A 50 10.14 -4.90 10.05
N GLY A 51 11.12 -4.88 9.15
CA GLY A 51 11.47 -3.72 8.35
C GLY A 51 10.29 -3.23 7.50
N ALA A 52 9.66 -4.14 6.75
CA ALA A 52 8.51 -3.82 5.93
C ALA A 52 7.32 -3.33 6.76
N ARG A 53 7.03 -3.95 7.91
CA ARG A 53 5.96 -3.52 8.82
C ARG A 53 6.23 -2.11 9.35
N GLY A 54 7.44 -1.83 9.82
CA GLY A 54 7.82 -0.50 10.32
C GLY A 54 7.75 0.56 9.22
N PHE A 55 8.21 0.21 8.01
CA PHE A 55 8.09 1.07 6.83
C PHE A 55 6.63 1.43 6.55
N PHE A 56 5.76 0.44 6.35
CA PHE A 56 4.38 0.71 5.96
C PHE A 56 3.59 1.47 7.03
N VAL A 57 3.78 1.17 8.31
CA VAL A 57 3.12 1.92 9.39
C VAL A 57 3.51 3.38 9.32
N THR A 58 4.80 3.68 9.26
CA THR A 58 5.31 5.06 9.25
C THR A 58 4.96 5.80 7.96
N TYR A 59 5.16 5.14 6.81
CA TYR A 59 4.93 5.72 5.49
C TYR A 59 3.44 6.05 5.26
N LEU A 60 2.54 5.12 5.59
CA LEU A 60 1.12 5.29 5.26
C LEU A 60 0.37 6.20 6.24
N SER A 61 0.76 6.21 7.53
CA SER A 61 0.05 6.95 8.58
C SER A 61 0.62 8.33 8.90
N GLY A 62 1.83 8.65 8.41
CA GLY A 62 2.45 9.95 8.65
C GLY A 62 1.73 11.10 7.93
N GLU A 63 1.89 12.32 8.43
CA GLU A 63 1.24 13.52 7.85
C GLU A 63 1.86 13.98 6.52
N ARG A 64 3.00 13.39 6.15
CA ARG A 64 3.80 13.72 4.96
C ARG A 64 3.06 13.38 3.67
N SER A 65 3.20 14.21 2.64
CA SER A 65 2.58 14.01 1.33
C SER A 65 3.29 12.95 0.46
N LEU A 66 4.45 12.45 0.88
CA LEU A 66 5.22 11.44 0.14
C LEU A 66 4.38 10.20 -0.19
N ALA A 67 3.52 9.76 0.73
CA ALA A 67 2.67 8.59 0.52
C ALA A 67 1.44 8.87 -0.36
N ASP A 68 1.04 10.15 -0.53
CA ASP A 68 -0.02 10.54 -1.46
C ASP A 68 0.50 10.53 -2.92
N HIS A 69 1.78 10.88 -3.11
CA HIS A 69 2.46 10.91 -4.40
C HIS A 69 3.80 10.16 -4.36
N PRO A 70 3.78 8.81 -4.28
CA PRO A 70 5.00 8.02 -4.19
C PRO A 70 5.85 8.19 -5.45
N SER A 71 7.16 8.41 -5.28
CA SER A 71 8.09 8.56 -6.40
C SER A 71 8.33 7.22 -7.12
N PRO A 72 8.80 7.24 -8.38
CA PRO A 72 9.17 6.00 -9.09
C PRO A 72 10.19 5.15 -8.33
N ALA A 73 11.12 5.77 -7.59
CA ALA A 73 12.09 5.07 -6.75
C ALA A 73 11.41 4.28 -5.61
N VAL A 74 10.40 4.86 -4.96
CA VAL A 74 9.59 4.15 -3.96
C VAL A 74 8.90 2.95 -4.60
N ILE A 75 8.28 3.12 -5.77
CA ILE A 75 7.57 2.04 -6.45
C ILE A 75 8.51 0.87 -6.81
N ARG A 76 9.68 1.16 -7.40
CA ARG A 76 10.67 0.12 -7.74
C ARG A 76 11.21 -0.59 -6.50
N ALA A 77 11.44 0.13 -5.41
CA ALA A 77 11.86 -0.49 -4.14
C ALA A 77 10.81 -1.44 -3.57
N LEU A 78 9.53 -1.07 -3.62
CA LEU A 78 8.45 -1.95 -3.17
C LEU A 78 8.31 -3.18 -4.07
N GLN A 79 8.62 -3.05 -5.35
CA GLN A 79 8.62 -4.17 -6.29
C GLN A 79 9.73 -5.20 -6.02
N SER A 80 10.80 -4.84 -5.30
CA SER A 80 11.92 -5.75 -5.02
C SER A 80 11.60 -6.83 -3.98
N ALA A 81 10.51 -6.70 -3.23
CA ALA A 81 10.08 -7.66 -2.20
C ALA A 81 8.59 -8.05 -2.36
N PRO A 82 8.21 -8.63 -3.50
CA PRO A 82 6.82 -8.74 -3.92
C PRO A 82 5.94 -9.55 -2.97
N GLU A 83 6.47 -10.62 -2.34
CA GLU A 83 5.73 -11.43 -1.37
C GLU A 83 5.38 -10.65 -0.10
N THR A 84 6.37 -10.04 0.54
CA THR A 84 6.21 -9.27 1.78
C THR A 84 5.34 -8.04 1.54
N VAL A 85 5.57 -7.33 0.43
CA VAL A 85 4.85 -6.10 0.10
C VAL A 85 3.39 -6.40 -0.24
N ALA A 86 3.10 -7.37 -1.10
CA ALA A 86 1.73 -7.70 -1.45
C ALA A 86 0.89 -8.13 -0.23
N GLU A 87 1.50 -8.92 0.67
CA GLU A 87 0.88 -9.34 1.94
C GLU A 87 0.51 -8.16 2.83
N LEU A 88 1.42 -7.20 3.00
CA LEU A 88 1.20 -6.03 3.84
C LEU A 88 0.23 -5.03 3.22
N LEU A 89 0.26 -4.83 1.90
CA LEU A 89 -0.70 -3.97 1.20
C LEU A 89 -2.13 -4.48 1.37
N VAL A 90 -2.37 -5.78 1.15
CA VAL A 90 -3.71 -6.37 1.29
C VAL A 90 -4.21 -6.29 2.74
N LYS A 91 -3.35 -6.59 3.72
CA LYS A 91 -3.70 -6.48 5.14
C LYS A 91 -3.96 -5.03 5.56
N ASN A 92 -3.12 -4.08 5.16
CA ASN A 92 -3.29 -2.67 5.50
C ASN A 92 -4.58 -2.11 4.89
N LEU A 93 -4.92 -2.49 3.65
CA LEU A 93 -6.16 -2.08 3.01
C LEU A 93 -7.38 -2.61 3.76
N ALA A 94 -7.35 -3.87 4.20
CA ALA A 94 -8.42 -4.46 5.01
C ALA A 94 -8.56 -3.77 6.38
N MET A 95 -7.44 -3.64 7.13
CA MET A 95 -7.44 -3.05 8.47
C MET A 95 -7.93 -1.61 8.47
N SER A 96 -7.37 -0.77 7.59
CA SER A 96 -7.74 0.65 7.49
C SER A 96 -9.20 0.85 7.06
N SER A 97 -9.72 0.00 6.17
CA SER A 97 -11.14 0.03 5.79
C SER A 97 -12.06 -0.29 6.96
N ALA A 98 -11.72 -1.30 7.77
CA ALA A 98 -12.50 -1.67 8.94
C ALA A 98 -12.40 -0.65 10.09
N MET A 99 -11.21 -0.06 10.31
CA MET A 99 -10.99 0.91 11.39
C MET A 99 -11.66 2.26 11.13
N ALA A 100 -11.79 2.67 9.86
CA ALA A 100 -12.62 3.82 9.52
C ALA A 100 -14.05 3.67 10.07
N ILE A 101 -14.65 2.47 9.99
CA ILE A 101 -15.99 2.20 10.54
C ILE A 101 -15.99 2.29 12.07
N THR A 102 -15.02 1.65 12.73
CA THR A 102 -14.90 1.70 14.20
C THR A 102 -14.78 3.14 14.70
N HIS A 103 -13.91 3.95 14.09
CA HIS A 103 -13.71 5.32 14.54
C HIS A 103 -14.92 6.20 14.27
N ARG A 104 -15.63 6.03 13.14
CA ARG A 104 -16.89 6.74 12.89
C ARG A 104 -17.97 6.38 13.91
N ARG A 105 -18.13 5.09 14.24
CA ARG A 105 -19.08 4.64 15.28
C ARG A 105 -18.76 5.22 16.66
N ASN A 106 -17.47 5.39 16.94
CA ASN A 106 -16.99 6.02 18.17
C ASN A 106 -16.99 7.56 18.12
N GLN A 107 -17.58 8.16 17.08
CA GLN A 107 -17.63 9.61 16.87
C GLN A 107 -16.24 10.29 16.89
N ASN A 108 -15.20 9.54 16.55
CA ASN A 108 -13.83 10.04 16.44
C ASN A 108 -13.50 10.31 14.97
N ALA A 109 -13.87 11.51 14.51
CA ALA A 109 -13.73 11.91 13.12
C ALA A 109 -12.27 11.96 12.66
N GLU A 110 -11.36 12.40 13.53
CA GLU A 110 -9.91 12.50 13.23
C GLU A 110 -9.32 11.12 12.96
N MET A 111 -9.56 10.14 13.84
CA MET A 111 -9.08 8.77 13.65
C MET A 111 -9.74 8.07 12.45
N ALA A 112 -11.01 8.40 12.16
CA ALA A 112 -11.68 7.91 10.96
C ALA A 112 -11.00 8.44 9.70
N GLN A 113 -10.68 9.74 9.67
CA GLN A 113 -9.97 10.36 8.56
C GLN A 113 -8.56 9.76 8.39
N GLY A 114 -7.83 9.55 9.48
CA GLY A 114 -6.52 8.88 9.43
C GLY A 114 -6.61 7.47 8.84
N SER A 115 -7.63 6.70 9.22
CA SER A 115 -7.88 5.38 8.63
C SER A 115 -8.23 5.45 7.14
N GLU A 116 -9.04 6.43 6.73
CA GLU A 116 -9.38 6.64 5.33
C GLU A 116 -8.17 7.06 4.48
N GLN A 117 -7.27 7.87 5.05
CA GLN A 117 -6.02 8.27 4.41
C GLN A 117 -5.10 7.06 4.19
N VAL A 118 -4.87 6.25 5.22
CA VAL A 118 -4.09 5.01 5.10
C VAL A 118 -4.70 4.08 4.05
N ARG A 119 -6.04 3.94 4.04
CA ARG A 119 -6.76 3.15 3.03
C ARG A 119 -6.50 3.67 1.61
N SER A 120 -6.61 4.99 1.40
CA SER A 120 -6.41 5.62 0.10
C SER A 120 -4.99 5.43 -0.40
N ARG A 121 -3.99 5.72 0.46
CA ARG A 121 -2.56 5.56 0.14
C ARG A 121 -2.21 4.11 -0.16
N THR A 122 -2.74 3.17 0.63
CA THR A 122 -2.54 1.73 0.38
C THR A 122 -3.12 1.32 -0.97
N PHE A 123 -4.33 1.78 -1.29
CA PHE A 123 -4.94 1.51 -2.60
C PHE A 123 -4.12 2.10 -3.75
N ASN A 124 -3.61 3.32 -3.61
CA ASN A 124 -2.73 3.95 -4.60
C ASN A 124 -1.46 3.11 -4.84
N LEU A 125 -0.79 2.66 -3.76
CA LEU A 125 0.38 1.79 -3.88
C LEU A 125 0.06 0.46 -4.57
N ILE A 126 -1.10 -0.14 -4.32
CA ILE A 126 -1.53 -1.35 -5.04
C ILE A 126 -1.60 -1.09 -6.55
N GLN A 127 -2.20 0.03 -6.97
CA GLN A 127 -2.34 0.37 -8.38
C GLN A 127 -1.00 0.69 -9.05
N LEU A 128 -0.10 1.37 -8.34
CA LEU A 128 1.19 1.79 -8.88
C LEU A 128 2.23 0.67 -8.92
N THR A 129 2.24 -0.20 -7.91
CA THR A 129 3.21 -1.30 -7.85
C THR A 129 2.88 -2.44 -8.80
N GLN A 130 1.59 -2.60 -9.16
CA GLN A 130 1.10 -3.62 -10.09
C GLN A 130 1.59 -5.03 -9.78
N LEU A 131 1.76 -5.36 -8.49
CA LEU A 131 2.26 -6.66 -8.07
C LEU A 131 1.21 -7.75 -8.33
N PRO A 132 1.50 -8.77 -9.17
CA PRO A 132 0.53 -9.83 -9.47
C PRO A 132 0.01 -10.55 -8.22
N LEU A 133 0.88 -10.71 -7.21
CA LEU A 133 0.54 -11.34 -5.94
C LEU A 133 -0.53 -10.58 -5.14
N VAL A 134 -0.74 -9.29 -5.38
CA VAL A 134 -1.82 -8.54 -4.71
C VAL A 134 -3.17 -9.09 -5.10
N ALA A 135 -3.41 -9.38 -6.39
CA ALA A 135 -4.69 -9.94 -6.84
C ALA A 135 -4.97 -11.31 -6.22
N GLU A 136 -3.96 -12.17 -6.13
CA GLU A 136 -4.08 -13.49 -5.47
C GLU A 136 -4.41 -13.35 -3.99
N LYS A 137 -3.62 -12.55 -3.25
CA LYS A 137 -3.78 -12.36 -1.81
C LYS A 137 -5.10 -11.65 -1.48
N ALA A 138 -5.49 -10.66 -2.26
CA ALA A 138 -6.78 -9.97 -2.12
C ALA A 138 -7.96 -10.92 -2.37
N SER A 139 -7.85 -11.82 -3.35
CA SER A 139 -8.89 -12.82 -3.63
C SER A 139 -9.05 -13.81 -2.46
N LYS A 140 -7.94 -14.29 -1.89
CA LYS A 140 -7.95 -15.16 -0.70
C LYS A 140 -8.52 -14.46 0.53
N LEU A 141 -8.20 -13.17 0.71
CA LEU A 141 -8.76 -12.38 1.82
C LEU A 141 -10.26 -12.13 1.61
N LEU A 142 -10.68 -11.81 0.38
CA LEU A 142 -12.08 -11.65 0.00
C LEU A 142 -12.87 -12.92 0.30
N GLU A 143 -12.39 -14.09 -0.13
CA GLU A 143 -13.01 -15.38 0.17
C GLU A 143 -13.18 -15.57 1.68
N SER A 144 -12.11 -15.36 2.46
CA SER A 144 -12.15 -15.49 3.92
C SER A 144 -13.11 -14.51 4.59
N ALA A 145 -13.24 -13.30 4.04
CA ALA A 145 -14.16 -12.27 4.54
C ALA A 145 -15.63 -12.58 4.21
N VAL A 146 -15.89 -13.32 3.12
CA VAL A 146 -17.24 -13.76 2.70
C VAL A 146 -17.69 -15.01 3.46
N THR A 147 -16.83 -16.03 3.51
CA THR A 147 -17.21 -17.37 4.01
C THR A 147 -16.93 -17.53 5.50
N GLY A 148 -16.04 -16.71 6.06
CA GLY A 148 -15.51 -16.88 7.41
C GLY A 148 -14.40 -17.93 7.54
N VAL A 149 -14.01 -18.60 6.46
CA VAL A 149 -12.97 -19.65 6.44
C VAL A 149 -11.94 -19.41 5.34
N GLY A 150 -10.74 -19.99 5.47
CA GLY A 150 -9.70 -19.90 4.44
C GLY A 150 -8.40 -19.28 4.94
N SER A 151 -7.52 -18.90 4.01
CA SER A 151 -6.13 -18.50 4.34
C SER A 151 -6.02 -17.27 5.25
N TYR A 152 -7.04 -16.40 5.28
CA TYR A 152 -7.05 -15.19 6.12
C TYR A 152 -8.00 -15.29 7.31
N GLN A 153 -8.59 -16.45 7.58
CA GLN A 153 -9.49 -16.64 8.73
C GLN A 153 -8.82 -16.20 10.05
N ALA A 154 -7.63 -16.74 10.35
CA ALA A 154 -6.91 -16.40 11.58
C ALA A 154 -6.56 -14.91 11.69
N PHE A 155 -6.37 -14.22 10.56
CA PHE A 155 -6.16 -12.77 10.54
C PHE A 155 -7.46 -12.04 10.87
N LEU A 156 -8.58 -12.38 10.24
CA LEU A 156 -9.88 -11.75 10.49
C LEU A 156 -10.37 -11.99 11.92
N ASP A 157 -10.21 -13.21 12.43
CA ASP A 157 -10.65 -13.62 13.76
C ASP A 157 -9.81 -12.95 14.85
N ARG A 158 -8.51 -12.78 14.64
CA ARG A 158 -7.63 -12.05 15.57
C ARG A 158 -8.12 -10.63 15.85
N TRP A 159 -8.67 -9.96 14.84
CA TRP A 159 -9.17 -8.59 14.97
C TRP A 159 -10.65 -8.52 15.34
N GLY A 160 -11.39 -9.63 15.23
CA GLY A 160 -12.80 -9.69 15.63
C GLY A 160 -13.73 -8.84 14.78
N TYR A 161 -13.44 -8.68 13.48
CA TYR A 161 -14.25 -7.83 12.59
C TYR A 161 -15.70 -8.31 12.49
N ASP A 162 -16.64 -7.38 12.72
CA ASP A 162 -18.07 -7.63 12.59
C ASP A 162 -18.56 -7.64 11.13
N ALA A 163 -19.87 -7.84 10.94
CA ALA A 163 -20.47 -7.95 9.62
C ALA A 163 -20.29 -6.68 8.74
N GLU A 164 -20.40 -5.48 9.31
CA GLU A 164 -20.23 -4.24 8.56
C GLU A 164 -18.75 -4.03 8.18
N GLN A 165 -17.85 -4.29 9.13
CA GLN A 165 -16.41 -4.23 8.89
C GLN A 165 -15.97 -5.24 7.82
N ARG A 166 -16.49 -6.48 7.87
CA ARG A 166 -16.25 -7.49 6.84
C ARG A 166 -16.80 -7.04 5.48
N LEU A 167 -17.97 -6.40 5.43
CA LEU A 167 -18.52 -5.90 4.18
C LEU A 167 -17.61 -4.84 3.53
N VAL A 168 -17.09 -3.87 4.29
CA VAL A 168 -16.18 -2.85 3.73
C VAL A 168 -14.82 -3.43 3.34
N ILE A 169 -14.33 -4.45 4.07
CA ILE A 169 -13.14 -5.21 3.66
C ILE A 169 -13.38 -5.88 2.31
N GLN A 170 -14.51 -6.57 2.13
CA GLN A 170 -14.85 -7.23 0.87
C GLN A 170 -14.91 -6.24 -0.31
N GLN A 171 -15.52 -5.07 -0.10
CA GLN A 171 -15.58 -4.00 -1.11
C GLN A 171 -14.17 -3.51 -1.48
N ALA A 172 -13.31 -3.30 -0.48
CA ALA A 172 -11.93 -2.88 -0.71
C ALA A 172 -11.13 -3.94 -1.49
N MET A 173 -11.29 -5.23 -1.16
CA MET A 173 -10.62 -6.31 -1.90
C MET A 173 -11.12 -6.43 -3.34
N LYS A 174 -12.44 -6.37 -3.56
CA LYS A 174 -13.02 -6.37 -4.92
C LYS A 174 -12.45 -5.23 -5.76
N ARG A 175 -12.35 -4.04 -5.18
CA ARG A 175 -11.74 -2.88 -5.85
C ARG A 175 -10.26 -3.08 -6.16
N ALA A 176 -9.51 -3.72 -5.26
CA ALA A 176 -8.09 -4.01 -5.47
C ALA A 176 -7.84 -5.06 -6.56
N ILE A 177 -8.78 -5.99 -6.75
CA ILE A 177 -8.71 -7.04 -7.78
C ILE A 177 -9.20 -6.54 -9.14
N ALA A 178 -10.15 -5.58 -9.14
CA ALA A 178 -10.60 -4.93 -10.36
C ALA A 178 -9.39 -4.25 -11.02
N GLN A 179 -8.96 -4.80 -12.16
CA GLN A 179 -7.90 -4.18 -12.94
C GLN A 179 -8.36 -2.77 -13.35
N PRO A 180 -7.46 -1.78 -13.41
CA PRO A 180 -7.75 -0.58 -14.18
C PRO A 180 -8.03 -1.06 -15.61
N ASP A 181 -9.21 -0.73 -16.13
CA ASP A 181 -9.57 -1.00 -17.52
C ASP A 181 -8.49 -0.39 -18.42
N VAL A 182 -7.62 -1.22 -19.00
CA VAL A 182 -6.57 -0.76 -19.93
C VAL A 182 -7.16 -0.51 -21.33
N ASP A 183 -8.44 -0.84 -21.56
CA ASP A 183 -9.06 -0.81 -22.90
C ASP A 183 -9.92 0.42 -23.21
N SER A 184 -10.14 1.35 -22.28
CA SER A 184 -10.98 2.53 -22.58
C SER A 184 -10.25 3.68 -23.31
N ALA A 185 -8.93 3.59 -23.48
CA ALA A 185 -8.12 4.64 -24.13
C ALA A 185 -7.79 4.34 -25.60
N ALA A 186 -8.13 3.14 -26.11
CA ALA A 186 -7.81 2.73 -27.48
C ALA A 186 -8.93 2.99 -28.51
N ILE A 187 -10.12 3.44 -28.07
CA ILE A 187 -11.26 3.66 -28.98
C ILE A 187 -11.31 5.11 -29.50
N ASP A 188 -10.64 6.07 -28.86
CA ASP A 188 -10.79 7.50 -29.18
C ASP A 188 -9.80 8.04 -30.23
N LEU A 189 -8.96 7.18 -30.82
CA LEU A 189 -7.97 7.56 -31.85
C LEU A 189 -8.22 6.93 -33.22
N ALA A 190 -9.27 6.12 -33.39
CA ALA A 190 -9.56 5.45 -34.66
C ALA A 190 -10.68 6.11 -35.49
N ASP A 191 -11.39 7.11 -34.95
CA ASP A 191 -12.57 7.72 -35.61
C ASP A 191 -12.33 9.15 -36.14
N SER A 192 -11.12 9.69 -35.99
CA SER A 192 -10.78 11.05 -36.46
C SER A 192 -10.00 11.13 -37.77
N ASP A 193 -9.73 10.00 -38.43
CA ASP A 193 -8.83 9.94 -39.61
C ASP A 193 -9.50 9.33 -40.86
N LEU A 194 -10.78 9.68 -41.08
CA LEU A 194 -11.42 9.63 -42.40
C LEU A 194 -11.75 11.06 -42.86
N THR A 195 -10.68 11.76 -43.26
CA THR A 195 -10.56 12.51 -44.53
C THR A 195 -11.90 12.69 -45.29
N ALA A 196 -12.45 13.88 -45.53
CA ALA A 196 -11.82 15.17 -45.87
C ALA A 196 -10.73 15.05 -46.94
N ILE A 197 -11.01 14.32 -48.03
CA ILE A 197 -10.33 14.52 -49.33
C ILE A 197 -11.38 14.33 -50.46
N GLU A 198 -11.58 15.43 -51.20
CA GLU A 198 -12.28 15.62 -52.49
C GLU A 198 -13.80 15.46 -52.60
#